data_AF-A0A6N7MB98-F1
#
_entry.id   AF-A0A6N7MB98-F1
#
_cell.length_a   1.000
_cell.length_b   1.000
_cell.length_c   1.000
_cell.angle_alpha   90.00
_cell.angle_beta   90.00
_cell.angle_gamma   90.00
#
_symmetry.space_group_name_H-M   'P 1'
#
loop_
_entity.id
_entity.type
_entity.pdbx_description
1 polymer ?
#
loop_
_entity_poly.entity_id
_entity_poly.type
_entity_poly.pdbx_seq_one_letter_code
_entity_poly.pdbx_strand_id
1 'polypeptide(L)'
;MAVRKLAVNSDFTDSYHSWSRNGKWLVFSSKRGDGLTALPFISFIANNGKAQKPFVLPQEDPGFYSRFIKTFNVPELTNADFTFTPGEIKIVAKNKATQANWAEN
;
A
#
# COMPACT_ATOMS: atom_id res chain seq x y z
N MET A 1 16.66 -16.48 16.54
CA MET A 1 15.31 -16.45 15.93
C MET A 1 15.41 -16.88 14.48
N ALA A 2 14.58 -17.82 14.02
CA ALA A 2 14.55 -18.21 12.61
C ALA A 2 13.62 -17.26 11.84
N VAL A 3 14.11 -16.69 10.74
CA VAL A 3 13.32 -15.86 9.82
C VAL A 3 12.74 -16.74 8.73
N ARG A 4 11.47 -16.54 8.37
CA ARG A 4 10.79 -17.29 7.30
C ARG A 4 10.14 -16.35 6.29
N LYS A 5 10.12 -16.74 5.01
CA LYS A 5 9.36 -16.02 3.96
C LYS A 5 7.88 -15.98 4.35
N LEU A 6 7.27 -14.80 4.25
CA LEU A 6 5.83 -14.65 4.47
C LEU A 6 5.07 -15.23 3.28
N ALA A 7 4.05 -16.05 3.54
CA ALA A 7 3.31 -16.77 2.50
C ALA A 7 2.57 -15.87 1.49
N VAL A 8 2.39 -14.57 1.80
CA VAL A 8 1.76 -13.62 0.87
C VAL A 8 2.68 -13.20 -0.27
N ASN A 9 4.00 -13.34 -0.08
CA ASN A 9 4.97 -12.88 -1.08
C ASN A 9 4.89 -13.77 -2.32
N SER A 10 4.84 -13.13 -3.47
CA SER A 10 4.85 -13.74 -4.79
C SER A 10 6.28 -13.95 -5.29
N ASP A 11 6.38 -14.46 -6.52
CA ASP A 11 7.65 -14.51 -7.26
C ASP A 11 7.93 -13.20 -8.04
N PHE A 12 6.97 -12.26 -8.00
CA PHE A 12 7.12 -10.91 -8.53
C PHE A 12 7.56 -9.94 -7.43
N THR A 13 7.88 -8.70 -7.83
CA THR A 13 8.20 -7.63 -6.88
C THR A 13 7.00 -7.32 -6.00
N ASP A 14 7.21 -7.50 -4.69
CA ASP A 14 6.32 -7.03 -3.62
C ASP A 14 7.07 -6.00 -2.78
N SER A 15 6.46 -4.83 -2.55
CA SER A 15 7.08 -3.72 -1.82
C SER A 15 6.09 -2.98 -0.93
N TYR A 16 6.62 -2.12 -0.05
CA TYR A 16 5.85 -1.23 0.81
C TYR A 16 4.77 -1.96 1.64
N HIS A 17 5.20 -2.94 2.45
CA HIS A 17 4.31 -3.65 3.36
C HIS A 17 3.87 -2.73 4.50
N SER A 18 2.60 -2.31 4.47
CA SER A 18 1.98 -1.46 5.49
C SER A 18 0.90 -2.21 6.25
N TRP A 19 0.89 -2.02 7.57
CA TRP A 19 0.01 -2.72 8.49
C TRP A 19 -1.11 -1.82 8.97
N SER A 20 -2.33 -2.35 9.01
CA SER A 20 -3.41 -1.74 9.79
C SER A 20 -3.04 -1.62 11.27
N ARG A 21 -3.62 -0.62 11.93
CA ARG A 21 -3.41 -0.35 13.36
C ARG A 21 -3.68 -1.54 14.29
N ASN A 22 -4.63 -2.42 13.93
CA ASN A 22 -4.96 -3.62 14.73
C ASN A 22 -4.14 -4.86 14.35
N GLY A 23 -3.21 -4.74 13.39
CA GLY A 23 -2.35 -5.82 12.94
C GLY A 23 -3.08 -6.95 12.18
N LYS A 24 -4.35 -6.76 11.80
CA LYS A 24 -5.16 -7.79 11.14
C LYS A 24 -5.20 -7.67 9.62
N TRP A 25 -4.78 -6.53 9.09
CA TRP A 25 -4.69 -6.29 7.66
C TRP A 25 -3.30 -5.83 7.28
N LEU A 26 -2.84 -6.36 6.16
CA LEU A 26 -1.60 -6.02 5.49
C LEU A 26 -1.96 -5.52 4.09
N VAL A 27 -1.52 -4.33 3.73
CA VAL A 27 -1.56 -3.83 2.36
C VAL A 27 -0.13 -3.73 1.84
N PHE A 28 0.08 -4.06 0.58
CA PHE A 28 1.40 -3.99 -0.05
C PHE A 28 1.25 -3.79 -1.56
N SER A 29 2.28 -3.20 -2.17
CA SER A 29 2.37 -3.03 -3.61
C SER A 29 2.88 -4.32 -4.24
N SER A 30 2.23 -4.81 -5.30
CA SER A 30 2.64 -6.05 -5.96
C SER A 30 2.45 -6.03 -7.46
N LYS A 31 3.44 -6.57 -8.18
CA LYS A 31 3.38 -6.81 -9.63
C LYS A 31 2.81 -8.19 -10.01
N ARG A 32 2.22 -8.93 -9.06
CA ARG A 32 1.74 -10.31 -9.31
C ARG A 32 0.60 -10.46 -10.33
N GLY A 33 0.00 -9.36 -10.77
CA GLY A 33 -1.07 -9.37 -11.77
C GLY A 33 -0.53 -9.60 -13.19
N ASP A 34 0.17 -8.60 -13.72
CA ASP A 34 0.71 -8.58 -15.09
C ASP A 34 2.24 -8.57 -15.16
N GLY A 35 2.94 -8.47 -14.02
CA GLY A 35 4.40 -8.32 -13.93
C GLY A 35 4.92 -6.91 -14.26
N LEU A 36 4.07 -5.99 -14.71
CA LEU A 36 4.43 -4.67 -15.22
C LEU A 36 4.12 -3.59 -14.20
N THR A 37 2.84 -3.45 -13.83
CA THR A 37 2.33 -2.43 -12.92
C THR A 37 2.19 -3.00 -11.51
N ALA A 38 2.51 -2.20 -10.49
CA ALA A 38 2.31 -2.63 -9.11
C ALA A 38 0.97 -2.11 -8.58
N LEU A 39 0.13 -3.05 -8.17
CA LEU A 39 -1.22 -2.80 -7.67
C LEU A 39 -1.27 -3.03 -6.16
N PRO A 40 -2.18 -2.36 -5.43
CA PRO A 40 -2.35 -2.59 -4.00
C PRO A 40 -3.04 -3.94 -3.77
N PHE A 41 -2.33 -4.86 -3.12
CA PHE A 41 -2.89 -6.11 -2.64
C PHE A 41 -3.09 -6.08 -1.13
N ILE A 42 -4.20 -6.65 -0.69
CA ILE A 42 -4.62 -6.72 0.70
C ILE A 42 -4.64 -8.19 1.13
N SER A 43 -4.11 -8.47 2.32
CA SER A 43 -4.21 -9.77 2.98
C SER A 43 -4.68 -9.62 4.41
N PHE A 44 -5.58 -10.50 4.84
CA PHE A 44 -5.98 -10.63 6.24
C PHE A 44 -4.99 -11.51 7.01
N ILE A 45 -4.67 -11.13 8.24
CA ILE A 45 -3.81 -11.89 9.14
C ILE A 45 -4.67 -12.56 10.20
N ALA A 46 -4.76 -13.88 10.11
CA ALA A 46 -5.56 -14.68 11.03
C ALA A 46 -4.99 -14.64 12.46
N ASN A 47 -5.81 -15.05 13.44
CA ASN A 47 -5.45 -15.04 14.86
C ASN A 47 -4.21 -15.89 15.19
N ASN A 48 -3.91 -16.90 14.37
CA ASN A 48 -2.70 -17.72 14.47
C ASN A 48 -1.47 -17.11 13.76
N GLY A 49 -1.55 -15.85 13.34
CA GLY A 49 -0.48 -15.15 12.61
C GLY A 49 -0.29 -15.59 11.15
N LYS A 50 -1.15 -16.47 10.62
CA LYS A 50 -1.09 -16.87 9.21
C LYS A 50 -1.80 -15.84 8.33
N ALA A 51 -1.06 -15.35 7.34
CA ALA A 51 -1.63 -14.49 6.32
C ALA A 51 -2.52 -15.30 5.36
N GLN A 52 -3.68 -14.75 5.03
CA GLN A 52 -4.65 -15.35 4.13
C GLN A 52 -4.34 -15.00 2.66
N LYS A 53 -5.03 -15.66 1.73
CA LYS A 53 -4.88 -15.40 0.29
C LYS A 53 -5.10 -13.90 0.02
N PRO A 54 -4.12 -13.21 -0.59
CA PRO A 54 -4.24 -11.79 -0.89
C PRO A 54 -5.16 -11.55 -2.10
N PHE A 55 -5.80 -10.39 -2.13
CA PHE A 55 -6.64 -9.91 -3.23
C PHE A 55 -6.29 -8.46 -3.56
N VAL A 56 -6.49 -8.05 -4.81
CA VAL A 56 -6.27 -6.66 -5.24
C VAL A 56 -7.36 -5.76 -4.66
N LEU A 57 -7.04 -4.50 -4.29
CA LEU A 57 -8.01 -3.52 -3.80
C LEU A 57 -9.20 -3.43 -4.77
N PRO A 58 -10.44 -3.75 -4.34
CA PRO A 58 -11.59 -3.67 -5.22
C PRO A 58 -11.80 -2.25 -5.74
N GLN A 59 -12.21 -2.15 -7.00
CA GLN A 59 -12.58 -0.90 -7.66
C GLN A 59 -14.05 -0.97 -8.03
N GLU A 60 -14.70 0.20 -8.16
CA GLU A 60 -16.09 0.29 -8.59
C GLU A 60 -16.30 -0.35 -9.98
N ASP A 61 -15.39 -0.10 -10.91
CA ASP A 61 -15.30 -0.81 -12.18
C ASP A 61 -14.35 -2.02 -12.06
N PRO A 62 -14.83 -3.27 -12.17
CA PRO A 62 -13.99 -4.47 -12.14
C PRO A 62 -12.91 -4.50 -13.23
N GLY A 63 -13.13 -3.80 -14.35
CA GLY A 63 -12.18 -3.67 -15.45
C GLY A 63 -11.12 -2.59 -15.24
N PHE A 64 -11.18 -1.80 -14.16
CA PHE A 64 -10.31 -0.64 -13.94
C PHE A 64 -8.83 -0.96 -14.16
N TYR A 65 -8.33 -2.00 -13.51
CA TYR A 65 -6.91 -2.35 -13.56
C TYR A 65 -6.43 -2.82 -14.93
N SER A 66 -7.32 -3.32 -15.79
CA SER A 66 -6.94 -3.71 -17.16
C SER A 66 -6.55 -2.52 -18.04
N ARG A 67 -7.00 -1.31 -17.69
CA ARG A 67 -6.73 -0.07 -18.44
C ARG A 67 -5.87 0.91 -17.66
N PHE A 68 -5.50 0.58 -16.41
CA PHE A 68 -4.76 1.46 -15.51
C PHE A 68 -3.27 1.17 -15.60
N ILE A 69 -2.56 1.95 -16.43
CA ILE A 69 -1.12 1.78 -16.69
C ILE A 69 -0.20 2.39 -15.61
N LYS A 70 -0.76 2.95 -14.54
CA LYS A 70 0.01 3.57 -13.46
C LYS A 70 0.23 2.58 -12.32
N THR A 71 1.19 2.90 -11.46
CA THR A 71 1.59 2.06 -10.33
C THR A 71 1.28 2.72 -9.00
N PHE A 72 0.83 1.93 -8.03
CA PHE A 72 0.63 2.34 -6.64
C PHE A 72 1.80 1.89 -5.78
N ASN A 73 2.80 2.75 -5.57
CA ASN A 73 4.04 2.38 -4.86
C ASN A 73 3.98 2.51 -3.33
N VAL A 74 3.02 3.28 -2.81
CA VAL A 74 2.94 3.65 -1.38
C VAL A 74 1.52 3.40 -0.86
N PRO A 75 1.03 2.15 -0.86
CA PRO A 75 -0.26 1.85 -0.27
C PRO A 75 -0.19 1.83 1.26
N GLU A 76 -1.02 2.63 1.92
CA GLU A 76 -1.05 2.73 3.38
C GLU A 76 -2.48 2.66 3.92
N LEU A 77 -2.66 1.98 5.05
CA LEU A 77 -3.91 1.96 5.80
C LEU A 77 -3.84 3.00 6.90
N THR A 78 -4.84 3.87 6.97
CA THR A 78 -4.91 4.92 7.99
C THR A 78 -6.29 4.97 8.62
N ASN A 79 -6.30 5.35 9.90
CA ASN A 79 -7.51 5.68 10.66
C ASN A 79 -7.77 7.19 10.66
N ALA A 80 -6.89 7.98 10.04
CA ALA A 80 -7.09 9.41 9.93
C ALA A 80 -8.21 9.68 8.92
N ASP A 81 -9.24 10.36 9.39
CA ASP A 81 -10.19 10.99 8.49
C ASP A 81 -9.49 12.18 7.85
N PHE A 82 -9.37 12.15 6.52
CA PHE A 82 -8.84 13.29 5.79
C PHE A 82 -9.98 14.22 5.44
N THR A 83 -9.90 15.46 5.90
CA THR A 83 -10.86 16.52 5.53
C THR A 83 -10.42 17.29 4.30
N PHE A 84 -9.37 16.84 3.60
CA PHE A 84 -8.82 17.52 2.44
C PHE A 84 -9.13 16.78 1.13
N THR A 85 -9.25 17.55 0.08
CA THR A 85 -9.45 17.15 -1.30
C THR A 85 -8.10 17.05 -2.02
N PRO A 86 -7.99 16.26 -3.10
CA PRO A 86 -6.81 16.27 -3.96
C PRO A 86 -6.42 17.68 -4.48
N GLY A 87 -7.40 18.58 -4.63
CA GLY A 87 -7.18 19.97 -5.02
C GLY A 87 -6.43 20.78 -3.96
N GLU A 88 -6.79 20.62 -2.69
CA GLU A 88 -6.11 21.27 -1.57
C GLU A 88 -4.66 20.77 -1.42
N ILE A 89 -4.43 19.46 -1.56
CA ILE A 89 -3.08 18.90 -1.59
C ILE A 89 -2.25 19.54 -2.71
N LYS A 90 -2.83 19.67 -3.92
CA LYS A 90 -2.15 20.28 -5.06
C LYS A 90 -1.79 21.75 -4.83
N ILE A 91 -2.65 22.51 -4.15
CA ILE A 91 -2.39 23.92 -3.81
C ILE A 91 -1.21 23.99 -2.83
N VAL A 92 -1.25 23.20 -1.75
CA VAL A 92 -0.19 23.19 -0.73
C VAL A 92 1.15 22.70 -1.31
N ALA A 93 1.13 21.68 -2.17
CA ALA A 93 2.34 21.12 -2.78
C ALA A 93 3.10 22.11 -3.70
N LYS A 94 2.45 23.19 -4.16
CA LYS A 94 3.11 24.27 -4.91
C LYS A 94 3.87 25.25 -4.02
N ASN A 95 3.57 25.28 -2.73
CA ASN A 95 4.26 26.17 -1.81
C ASN A 95 5.73 25.72 -1.67
N LYS A 96 6.61 26.67 -1.34
CA LYS A 96 8.03 26.37 -1.12
C LYS A 96 8.15 25.31 -0.04
N ALA A 97 8.78 24.18 -0.37
CA ALA A 97 8.99 23.09 0.58
C ALA A 97 9.73 23.60 1.82
N THR A 98 9.19 23.31 2.99
CA THR A 98 9.88 23.54 4.26
C THR A 98 11.03 22.55 4.35
N GLN A 99 12.27 23.06 4.41
CA GLN A 99 13.43 22.21 4.62
C GLN A 99 13.37 21.58 6.01
N ALA A 100 13.60 20.28 6.08
CA ALA A 100 13.71 19.58 7.34
C ALA A 100 15.00 20.02 8.04
N ASN A 101 14.88 20.47 9.29
CA ASN A 101 16.04 20.66 10.15
C ASN A 101 16.36 19.32 10.81
N TRP A 102 17.63 18.92 10.76
CA TRP A 102 18.09 17.79 11.54
C TRP A 102 17.93 18.11 13.03
N ALA A 103 17.33 17.21 13.80
CA ALA A 103 17.38 17.30 15.24
C ALA A 103 18.82 17.00 15.67
N GLU A 104 19.46 17.91 16.40
CA GLU A 104 20.69 17.58 17.13
C GLU A 104 20.30 16.59 18.23
N ASN A 105 20.98 15.43 18.27
CA ASN A 105 20.77 14.37 19.26
C ASN A 105 21.31 14.75 20.62
#